data_AF-A0A924N8B5-F1
#
_entry.id   AF-A0A924N8B5-F1
#
_cell.length_a   1.000
_cell.length_b   1.000
_cell.length_c   1.000
_cell.angle_alpha   90.00
_cell.angle_beta   90.00
_cell.angle_gamma   90.00
#
_symmetry.space_group_name_H-M   'P 1'
#
loop_
_entity.id
_entity.type
_entity.pdbx_description
1 polymer ?
#
loop_
_entity_poly.entity_id
_entity_poly.type
_entity_poly.pdbx_seq_one_letter_code
_entity_poly.pdbx_strand_id
1 'polypeptide(L)'
;MAYIRSLPMKERNAAAVAAGADSTSASSAARNVLAQLEQSLNAARTGRPGDAGDKAFDAYIAFEPIEAPARAKNPGLVVSMERQFAEFKAAVRSSNLREAEHLRDAIEASLPEVVALTAPSGSGTEAFWQSFLIILREGFEAILVVGAIVAFLLKTGHKERLRSIWMGVIYALLASAGTAVLLKTLLAAVPASREIIEGATMLIAVAVLFSVSYWLISKVEAAKWQQFIKEKVTVALDQGGGRALTFVAFLAVYREGAETALFYQALFNEGPNVVLPLSLGIVAGLIALAVIFTLFYRYGVKIPLRPFFSVTSVLLYYMAFVFMGKGVRELQEGNAISLSTIVGFPHNEWLGLYPSWEGVLAQLALLLLFAFAVLKTFWPKRSVSLPTVMPVQQSAPARVNADVEEMRAENENLRRRLTALEEAMGREPAAS
;
A
#
# COMPACT_ATOMS: atom_id res chain seq x y z
N MET A 1 -30.59 3.95 -9.80
CA MET A 1 -31.29 3.24 -10.90
C MET A 1 -31.53 4.08 -12.17
N ALA A 2 -31.41 5.41 -12.17
CA ALA A 2 -31.78 6.24 -13.33
C ALA A 2 -30.66 6.50 -14.39
N TYR A 3 -29.40 6.13 -14.13
CA TYR A 3 -28.27 6.50 -15.01
C TYR A 3 -27.88 5.44 -16.06
N ILE A 4 -28.43 4.23 -15.98
CA ILE A 4 -28.07 3.11 -16.88
C ILE A 4 -28.73 3.26 -18.27
N ARG A 5 -29.72 4.16 -18.42
CA ARG A 5 -30.55 4.22 -19.63
C ARG A 5 -29.89 4.93 -20.82
N SER A 6 -28.74 5.60 -20.66
CA SER A 6 -28.15 6.46 -21.71
C SER A 6 -26.89 5.94 -22.44
N LEU A 7 -26.32 4.77 -22.09
CA LEU A 7 -25.13 4.24 -22.79
C LEU A 7 -25.48 3.50 -24.10
N PRO A 8 -24.70 3.58 -25.18
CA PRO A 8 -24.98 2.86 -26.42
C PRO A 8 -25.01 1.32 -26.20
N MET A 9 -26.00 0.64 -26.79
CA MET A 9 -26.30 -0.79 -26.55
C MET A 9 -25.09 -1.73 -26.77
N LYS A 10 -24.14 -1.35 -27.62
CA LYS A 10 -22.95 -2.16 -27.94
C LYS A 10 -21.95 -2.23 -26.76
N GLU A 11 -21.83 -1.17 -25.96
CA GLU A 11 -20.94 -1.12 -24.78
C GLU A 11 -21.59 -1.76 -23.55
N ARG A 12 -22.91 -1.62 -23.40
CA ARG A 12 -23.68 -2.38 -22.40
C ARG A 12 -23.57 -3.87 -22.62
N ASN A 13 -23.67 -4.30 -23.89
CA ASN A 13 -23.54 -5.71 -24.24
C ASN A 13 -22.09 -6.19 -24.06
N ALA A 14 -21.05 -5.41 -24.40
CA ALA A 14 -19.66 -5.83 -24.17
C ALA A 14 -19.30 -5.95 -22.68
N ALA A 15 -19.76 -5.03 -21.82
CA ALA A 15 -19.54 -5.07 -20.38
C ALA A 15 -20.39 -6.13 -19.67
N ALA A 16 -21.64 -6.35 -20.10
CA ALA A 16 -22.51 -7.41 -19.58
C ALA A 16 -22.09 -8.81 -20.08
N VAL A 17 -21.53 -8.92 -21.29
CA VAL A 17 -21.02 -10.19 -21.84
C VAL A 17 -19.71 -10.59 -21.12
N ALA A 18 -18.87 -9.64 -20.72
CA ALA A 18 -17.65 -9.92 -19.94
C ALA A 18 -17.93 -10.23 -18.45
N ALA A 19 -18.85 -9.50 -17.79
CA ALA A 19 -19.30 -9.82 -16.43
C ALA A 19 -20.15 -11.11 -16.39
N GLY A 20 -20.83 -11.38 -17.50
CA GLY A 20 -21.44 -12.67 -17.80
C GLY A 20 -20.37 -13.75 -17.90
N ALA A 21 -19.28 -13.60 -18.65
CA ALA A 21 -18.40 -14.71 -19.02
C ALA A 21 -17.93 -15.61 -17.86
N ASP A 22 -17.48 -15.10 -16.71
CA ASP A 22 -16.99 -15.93 -15.58
C ASP A 22 -18.12 -16.47 -14.68
N SER A 23 -19.14 -15.67 -14.38
CA SER A 23 -20.34 -16.15 -13.67
C SER A 23 -21.18 -17.09 -14.54
N THR A 24 -21.14 -16.88 -15.85
CA THR A 24 -21.71 -17.74 -16.89
C THR A 24 -20.86 -18.98 -17.06
N SER A 25 -19.54 -18.91 -16.88
CA SER A 25 -18.64 -20.06 -16.84
C SER A 25 -18.96 -20.94 -15.64
N ALA A 26 -18.99 -20.40 -14.43
CA ALA A 26 -19.37 -21.15 -13.21
C ALA A 26 -20.81 -21.68 -13.27
N SER A 27 -21.76 -20.86 -13.72
CA SER A 27 -23.15 -21.29 -13.92
C SER A 27 -23.31 -22.28 -15.08
N SER A 28 -22.41 -22.28 -16.07
CA SER A 28 -22.37 -23.27 -17.15
C SER A 28 -21.77 -24.58 -16.68
N ALA A 29 -20.72 -24.53 -15.85
CA ALA A 29 -20.14 -25.69 -15.18
C ALA A 29 -21.19 -26.37 -14.31
N ALA A 30 -21.89 -25.62 -13.46
CA ALA A 30 -22.99 -26.14 -12.65
C ALA A 30 -24.11 -26.78 -13.48
N ARG A 31 -24.50 -26.16 -14.61
CA ARG A 31 -25.47 -26.77 -15.53
C ARG A 31 -24.95 -28.05 -16.19
N ASN A 32 -23.67 -28.09 -16.53
CA ASN A 32 -23.04 -29.28 -17.11
C ASN A 32 -22.97 -30.42 -16.09
N VAL A 33 -22.61 -30.14 -14.83
CA VAL A 33 -22.66 -31.09 -13.72
C VAL A 33 -24.05 -31.73 -13.63
N LEU A 34 -25.11 -30.92 -13.54
CA LEU A 34 -26.49 -31.43 -13.45
C LEU A 34 -26.88 -32.26 -14.68
N ALA A 35 -26.45 -31.87 -15.88
CA ALA A 35 -26.71 -32.63 -17.09
C ALA A 35 -26.03 -34.02 -17.08
N GLN A 36 -24.78 -34.12 -16.61
CA GLN A 36 -24.09 -35.40 -16.49
C GLN A 36 -24.69 -36.29 -15.41
N LEU A 37 -25.11 -35.73 -14.27
CA LEU A 37 -25.82 -36.47 -13.21
C LEU A 37 -27.14 -37.06 -13.73
N GLU A 38 -27.90 -36.30 -14.52
CA GLU A 38 -29.15 -36.78 -15.11
C GLU A 38 -28.90 -37.88 -16.15
N GLN A 39 -27.86 -37.74 -16.99
CA GLN A 39 -27.46 -38.78 -17.93
C GLN A 39 -27.02 -40.07 -17.20
N SER A 40 -26.30 -39.92 -16.08
CA SER A 40 -25.90 -41.02 -15.21
C SER A 40 -27.12 -41.76 -14.65
N LEU A 41 -28.10 -41.04 -14.09
CA LEU A 41 -29.34 -41.64 -13.58
C LEU A 41 -30.12 -42.38 -14.67
N ASN A 42 -30.22 -41.81 -15.87
CA ASN A 42 -30.92 -42.46 -16.99
C ASN A 42 -30.23 -43.72 -17.49
N ALA A 43 -28.88 -43.74 -17.52
CA ALA A 43 -28.12 -44.95 -17.81
C ALA A 43 -28.32 -46.04 -16.73
N ALA A 44 -28.42 -45.63 -15.46
CA ALA A 44 -28.72 -46.55 -14.35
C ALA A 44 -30.13 -47.15 -14.49
N ARG A 45 -31.15 -46.33 -14.80
CA ARG A 45 -32.54 -46.75 -15.02
C ARG A 45 -32.69 -47.73 -16.17
N THR A 46 -31.85 -47.60 -17.21
CA THR A 46 -31.86 -48.47 -18.39
C THR A 46 -30.99 -49.72 -18.24
N GLY A 47 -30.47 -49.99 -17.04
CA GLY A 47 -29.72 -51.21 -16.74
C GLY A 47 -28.27 -51.20 -17.25
N ARG A 48 -27.66 -50.02 -17.43
CA ARG A 48 -26.25 -49.86 -17.87
C ARG A 48 -25.41 -49.21 -16.77
N PRO A 49 -25.06 -49.96 -15.69
CA PRO A 49 -24.34 -49.40 -14.54
C PRO A 49 -22.90 -48.95 -14.85
N GLY A 50 -22.28 -49.51 -15.91
CA GLY A 50 -20.97 -49.06 -16.41
C GLY A 50 -21.03 -47.63 -16.93
N ASP A 51 -21.82 -47.41 -17.99
CA ASP A 51 -22.07 -46.09 -18.60
C ASP A 51 -22.52 -45.06 -17.55
N ALA A 52 -23.36 -45.49 -16.62
CA ALA A 52 -23.87 -44.65 -15.55
C ALA A 52 -22.76 -44.19 -14.59
N GLY A 53 -21.85 -45.09 -14.21
CA GLY A 53 -20.69 -44.75 -13.39
C GLY A 53 -19.66 -43.86 -14.08
N ASP A 54 -19.54 -43.97 -15.41
CA ASP A 54 -18.67 -43.11 -16.21
C ASP A 54 -19.26 -41.70 -16.31
N LYS A 55 -20.57 -41.58 -16.52
CA LYS A 55 -21.28 -40.29 -16.48
C LYS A 55 -21.25 -39.61 -15.11
N ALA A 56 -21.30 -40.40 -14.03
CA ALA A 56 -21.11 -39.89 -12.68
C ALA A 56 -19.70 -39.31 -12.48
N PHE A 57 -18.68 -39.89 -13.12
CA PHE A 57 -17.33 -39.34 -13.11
C PHE A 57 -17.21 -38.07 -13.96
N ASP A 58 -17.80 -38.05 -15.15
CA ASP A 58 -17.88 -36.85 -16.01
C ASP A 58 -18.51 -35.67 -15.25
N ALA A 59 -19.50 -35.93 -14.40
CA ALA A 59 -20.12 -34.91 -13.55
C ALA A 59 -19.14 -34.28 -12.55
N TYR A 60 -18.25 -35.09 -11.96
CA TYR A 60 -17.21 -34.58 -11.06
C TYR A 60 -16.14 -33.78 -11.81
N ILE A 61 -15.73 -34.22 -13.00
CA ILE A 61 -14.81 -33.46 -13.86
C ILE A 61 -15.41 -32.11 -14.27
N ALA A 62 -16.72 -32.06 -14.52
CA ALA A 62 -17.42 -30.80 -14.80
C ALA A 62 -17.49 -29.85 -13.58
N PHE A 63 -17.30 -30.37 -12.36
CA PHE A 63 -17.26 -29.61 -11.12
C PHE A 63 -15.86 -29.05 -10.80
N GLU A 64 -14.79 -29.72 -11.26
CA GLU A 64 -13.39 -29.34 -11.03
C GLU A 64 -13.07 -27.84 -11.28
N PRO A 65 -13.57 -27.19 -12.36
CA PRO A 65 -13.27 -25.77 -12.61
C PRO A 65 -13.83 -24.81 -11.55
N ILE A 66 -14.91 -25.19 -10.87
CA ILE A 66 -15.54 -24.40 -9.81
C ILE A 66 -15.15 -24.87 -8.41
N GLU A 67 -14.49 -26.03 -8.31
CA GLU A 67 -14.08 -26.65 -7.05
C GLU A 67 -13.00 -25.83 -6.34
N ALA A 68 -11.89 -25.54 -7.02
CA ALA A 68 -10.76 -24.81 -6.43
C ALA A 68 -11.17 -23.44 -5.85
N PRO A 69 -11.85 -22.55 -6.60
CA PRO A 69 -12.30 -21.25 -6.06
C PRO A 69 -13.37 -21.37 -4.96
N ALA A 70 -14.20 -22.42 -4.97
CA ALA A 70 -15.15 -22.64 -3.88
C ALA A 70 -14.49 -23.22 -2.63
N ARG A 71 -13.54 -24.15 -2.79
CA ARG A 71 -12.77 -24.77 -1.69
C ARG A 71 -11.96 -23.73 -0.96
N ALA A 72 -11.47 -22.72 -1.69
CA ALA A 72 -10.85 -21.55 -1.12
C ALA A 72 -11.74 -20.89 -0.04
N LYS A 73 -13.00 -20.60 -0.35
CA LYS A 73 -13.88 -19.85 0.55
C LYS A 73 -14.58 -20.73 1.58
N ASN A 74 -14.99 -21.94 1.18
CA ASN A 74 -15.65 -22.90 2.06
C ASN A 74 -15.12 -24.33 1.81
N PRO A 75 -13.99 -24.71 2.43
CA PRO A 75 -13.44 -26.04 2.30
C PRO A 75 -14.42 -27.13 2.77
N GLY A 76 -15.22 -26.84 3.80
CA GLY A 76 -16.18 -27.79 4.36
C GLY A 76 -17.29 -28.17 3.38
N LEU A 77 -17.85 -27.18 2.67
CA LEU A 77 -18.84 -27.41 1.62
C LEU A 77 -18.26 -28.27 0.49
N VAL A 78 -17.07 -27.92 0.00
CA VAL A 78 -16.45 -28.69 -1.10
C VAL A 78 -16.16 -30.13 -0.69
N VAL A 79 -15.58 -30.36 0.49
CA VAL A 79 -15.34 -31.72 1.00
C VAL A 79 -16.66 -32.50 1.13
N SER A 80 -17.74 -31.84 1.55
CA SER A 80 -19.07 -32.48 1.61
C SER A 80 -19.60 -32.86 0.22
N MET A 81 -19.35 -32.04 -0.79
CA MET A 81 -19.76 -32.31 -2.17
C MET A 81 -18.92 -33.41 -2.83
N GLU A 82 -17.59 -33.41 -2.63
CA GLU A 82 -16.70 -34.50 -3.09
C GLU A 82 -17.19 -35.86 -2.58
N ARG A 83 -17.56 -35.91 -1.30
CA ARG A 83 -18.15 -37.10 -0.69
C ARG A 83 -19.48 -37.48 -1.37
N GLN A 84 -20.38 -36.52 -1.60
CA GLN A 84 -21.65 -36.78 -2.29
C GLN A 84 -21.45 -37.28 -3.73
N PHE A 85 -20.49 -36.74 -4.49
CA PHE A 85 -20.16 -37.24 -5.84
C PHE A 85 -19.62 -38.68 -5.81
N ALA A 86 -18.76 -39.00 -4.84
CA ALA A 86 -18.22 -40.34 -4.67
C ALA A 86 -19.32 -41.35 -4.29
N GLU A 87 -20.19 -41.00 -3.35
CA GLU A 87 -21.35 -41.80 -2.93
C GLU A 87 -22.35 -41.96 -4.10
N PHE A 88 -22.59 -40.91 -4.89
CA PHE A 88 -23.49 -40.96 -6.05
C PHE A 88 -22.98 -41.96 -7.09
N LYS A 89 -21.69 -41.89 -7.43
CA LYS A 89 -21.06 -42.84 -8.35
C LYS A 89 -21.17 -44.28 -7.87
N ALA A 90 -21.02 -44.52 -6.57
CA ALA A 90 -21.16 -45.85 -5.97
C ALA A 90 -22.63 -46.36 -6.02
N ALA A 91 -23.59 -45.49 -5.70
CA ALA A 91 -25.03 -45.81 -5.74
C ALA A 91 -25.49 -46.17 -7.16
N VAL A 92 -25.04 -45.42 -8.16
CA VAL A 92 -25.36 -45.65 -9.57
C VAL A 92 -24.77 -46.98 -10.07
N ARG A 93 -23.52 -47.31 -9.71
CA ARG A 93 -22.87 -48.59 -10.09
C ARG A 93 -23.50 -49.81 -9.44
N SER A 94 -24.02 -49.66 -8.23
CA SER A 94 -24.76 -50.70 -7.52
C SER A 94 -26.25 -50.76 -7.92
N SER A 95 -26.67 -49.92 -8.88
CA SER A 95 -28.07 -49.80 -9.33
C SER A 95 -29.05 -49.45 -8.20
N ASN A 96 -28.57 -48.81 -7.12
CA ASN A 96 -29.42 -48.27 -6.07
C ASN A 96 -30.00 -46.91 -6.49
N LEU A 97 -31.05 -46.98 -7.31
CA LEU A 97 -31.69 -45.80 -7.93
C LEU A 97 -32.21 -44.78 -6.91
N ARG A 98 -32.79 -45.24 -5.80
CA ARG A 98 -33.34 -44.33 -4.77
C ARG A 98 -32.26 -43.50 -4.09
N GLU A 99 -31.14 -44.14 -3.77
CA GLU A 99 -29.99 -43.48 -3.14
C GLU A 99 -29.30 -42.53 -4.13
N ALA A 100 -29.17 -42.95 -5.40
CA ALA A 100 -28.62 -42.11 -6.46
C ALA A 100 -29.48 -40.85 -6.70
N GLU A 101 -30.81 -40.97 -6.72
CA GLU A 101 -31.71 -39.81 -6.87
C GLU A 101 -31.57 -38.84 -5.69
N HIS A 102 -31.57 -39.35 -4.45
CA HIS A 102 -31.38 -38.52 -3.26
C HIS A 102 -30.04 -37.78 -3.27
N LEU A 103 -28.95 -38.43 -3.69
CA LEU A 103 -27.62 -37.82 -3.79
C LEU A 103 -27.54 -36.78 -4.90
N ARG A 104 -28.20 -37.01 -6.05
CA ARG A 104 -28.31 -36.02 -7.12
C ARG A 104 -29.03 -34.76 -6.65
N ASP A 105 -30.11 -34.91 -5.89
CA ASP A 105 -30.86 -33.77 -5.34
C ASP A 105 -30.06 -33.02 -4.27
N ALA A 106 -29.28 -33.73 -3.44
CA ALA A 106 -28.36 -33.10 -2.48
C ALA A 106 -27.26 -32.28 -3.16
N ILE A 107 -26.71 -32.81 -4.26
CA ILE A 107 -25.71 -32.10 -5.08
C ILE A 107 -26.36 -30.87 -5.75
N GLU A 108 -27.56 -31.00 -6.31
CA GLU A 108 -28.31 -29.87 -6.88
C GLU A 108 -28.60 -28.78 -5.86
N ALA A 109 -28.97 -29.15 -4.63
CA ALA A 109 -29.24 -28.18 -3.57
C ALA A 109 -27.98 -27.39 -3.15
N SER A 110 -26.80 -28.02 -3.23
CA SER A 110 -25.51 -27.42 -2.81
C SER A 110 -24.83 -26.60 -3.92
N LEU A 111 -25.13 -26.90 -5.19
CA LEU A 111 -24.54 -26.26 -6.38
C LEU A 111 -24.72 -24.73 -6.43
N PRO A 112 -25.89 -24.14 -6.12
CA PRO A 112 -26.06 -22.68 -6.10
C PRO A 112 -25.13 -21.98 -5.12
N GLU A 113 -24.88 -22.58 -3.95
CA GLU A 113 -23.96 -22.04 -2.96
C GLU A 113 -22.52 -22.07 -3.48
N VAL A 114 -22.09 -23.17 -4.12
CA VAL A 114 -20.78 -23.24 -4.78
C VAL A 114 -20.63 -22.18 -5.86
N VAL A 115 -21.63 -22.01 -6.73
CA VAL A 115 -21.60 -20.98 -7.78
C VAL A 115 -21.55 -19.57 -7.17
N ALA A 116 -22.22 -19.34 -6.05
CA ALA A 116 -22.11 -18.07 -5.33
C ALA A 116 -20.71 -17.87 -4.73
N LEU A 117 -20.07 -18.93 -4.24
CA LEU A 117 -18.71 -18.89 -3.72
C LEU A 117 -17.66 -18.73 -4.83
N THR A 118 -17.94 -19.12 -6.08
CA THR A 118 -17.03 -18.84 -7.21
C THR A 118 -17.22 -17.46 -7.82
N ALA A 119 -18.26 -16.73 -7.42
CA ALA A 119 -18.40 -15.34 -7.83
C ALA A 119 -17.18 -14.53 -7.34
N PRO A 120 -16.59 -13.68 -8.19
CA PRO A 120 -15.52 -12.77 -7.79
C PRO A 120 -16.06 -11.84 -6.70
N SER A 121 -15.59 -12.05 -5.46
CA SER A 121 -16.17 -11.46 -4.25
C SER A 121 -15.73 -10.02 -4.00
N GLY A 122 -14.79 -9.46 -4.79
CA GLY A 122 -14.33 -8.10 -4.60
C GLY A 122 -15.50 -7.13 -4.68
N SER A 123 -16.05 -6.73 -3.53
CA SER A 123 -17.15 -5.79 -3.50
C SER A 123 -16.63 -4.53 -4.17
N GLY A 124 -17.31 -4.02 -5.21
CA GLY A 124 -16.83 -2.82 -5.90
C GLY A 124 -16.57 -1.66 -4.93
N THR A 125 -17.28 -1.63 -3.80
CA THR A 125 -17.04 -0.73 -2.68
C THR A 125 -15.65 -0.85 -2.04
N GLU A 126 -15.13 -2.06 -1.85
CA GLU A 126 -13.81 -2.29 -1.27
C GLU A 126 -12.71 -1.80 -2.21
N ALA A 127 -12.75 -2.22 -3.47
CA ALA A 127 -11.80 -1.78 -4.49
C ALA A 127 -11.81 -0.24 -4.62
N PHE A 128 -13.00 0.38 -4.58
CA PHE A 128 -13.12 1.83 -4.55
C PHE A 128 -12.38 2.46 -3.37
N TRP A 129 -12.62 1.99 -2.14
CA TRP A 129 -12.01 2.58 -0.94
C TRP A 129 -10.50 2.34 -0.89
N GLN A 130 -10.03 1.14 -1.25
CA GLN A 130 -8.60 0.84 -1.34
C GLN A 130 -7.92 1.79 -2.33
N SER A 131 -8.46 1.90 -3.55
CA SER A 131 -7.97 2.83 -4.56
C SER A 131 -7.97 4.28 -4.07
N PHE A 132 -9.10 4.75 -3.56
CA PHE A 132 -9.25 6.12 -3.07
C PHE A 132 -8.22 6.45 -1.99
N LEU A 133 -8.05 5.57 -1.01
CA LEU A 133 -7.14 5.78 0.12
C LEU A 133 -5.67 5.72 -0.32
N ILE A 134 -5.33 4.85 -1.28
CA ILE A 134 -3.97 4.77 -1.83
C ILE A 134 -3.62 6.08 -2.53
N ILE A 135 -4.36 6.48 -3.56
CA ILE A 135 -4.00 7.70 -4.32
C ILE A 135 -4.00 8.94 -3.42
N LEU A 136 -4.96 9.03 -2.48
CA LEU A 136 -5.04 10.15 -1.54
C LEU A 136 -3.80 10.22 -0.65
N ARG A 137 -3.29 9.07 -0.18
CA ARG A 137 -2.07 9.00 0.63
C ARG A 137 -0.85 9.42 -0.20
N GLU A 138 -0.58 8.72 -1.30
CA GLU A 138 0.64 8.93 -2.10
C GLU A 138 0.69 10.35 -2.66
N GLY A 139 -0.46 10.84 -3.15
CA GLY A 139 -0.58 12.21 -3.64
C GLY A 139 -0.38 13.24 -2.52
N PHE A 140 -0.85 12.98 -1.31
CA PHE A 140 -0.66 13.90 -0.19
C PHE A 140 0.81 13.93 0.27
N GLU A 141 1.48 12.78 0.34
CA GLU A 141 2.91 12.71 0.65
C GLU A 141 3.74 13.46 -0.40
N ALA A 142 3.42 13.28 -1.69
CA ALA A 142 4.02 14.05 -2.77
C ALA A 142 3.80 15.56 -2.60
N ILE A 143 2.58 15.99 -2.25
CA ILE A 143 2.27 17.41 -1.96
C ILE A 143 3.09 17.93 -0.78
N LEU A 144 3.24 17.16 0.30
CA LEU A 144 4.02 17.57 1.47
C LEU A 144 5.51 17.72 1.15
N VAL A 145 6.10 16.77 0.41
CA VAL A 145 7.51 16.83 0.05
C VAL A 145 7.78 18.00 -0.90
N VAL A 146 6.96 18.15 -1.96
CA VAL A 146 7.05 19.28 -2.88
C VAL A 146 6.81 20.60 -2.13
N GLY A 147 5.81 20.65 -1.26
CA GLY A 147 5.50 21.81 -0.42
C GLY A 147 6.66 22.21 0.49
N ALA A 148 7.37 21.24 1.07
CA ALA A 148 8.56 21.49 1.89
C ALA A 148 9.71 22.07 1.05
N ILE A 149 9.96 21.54 -0.15
CA ILE A 149 10.98 22.05 -1.07
C ILE A 149 10.62 23.47 -1.51
N VAL A 150 9.36 23.72 -1.88
CA VAL A 150 8.86 25.05 -2.25
C VAL A 150 8.99 26.02 -1.09
N ALA A 151 8.57 25.65 0.12
CA ALA A 151 8.66 26.50 1.31
C ALA A 151 10.11 26.86 1.64
N PHE A 152 11.04 25.90 1.53
CA PHE A 152 12.47 26.15 1.69
C PHE A 152 12.97 27.14 0.64
N LEU A 153 12.64 26.94 -0.63
CA LEU A 153 13.03 27.81 -1.74
C LEU A 153 12.52 29.25 -1.57
N LEU A 154 11.25 29.39 -1.14
CA LEU A 154 10.65 30.69 -0.87
C LEU A 154 11.35 31.38 0.32
N LYS A 155 11.74 30.62 1.35
CA LYS A 155 12.45 31.13 2.52
C LYS A 155 13.88 31.57 2.21
N THR A 156 14.54 30.92 1.25
CA THR A 156 15.89 31.29 0.79
C THR A 156 15.90 32.35 -0.31
N GLY A 157 14.74 32.88 -0.70
CA GLY A 157 14.62 34.00 -1.65
C GLY A 157 14.72 33.63 -3.13
N HIS A 158 14.84 32.36 -3.49
CA HIS A 158 15.08 31.89 -4.86
C HIS A 158 13.78 31.60 -5.64
N LYS A 159 12.84 32.54 -5.64
CA LYS A 159 11.49 32.34 -6.24
C LYS A 159 11.54 32.02 -7.74
N GLU A 160 12.53 32.52 -8.45
CA GLU A 160 12.77 32.31 -9.88
C GLU A 160 13.00 30.83 -10.23
N ARG A 161 13.42 30.01 -9.25
CA ARG A 161 13.66 28.57 -9.44
C ARG A 161 12.42 27.71 -9.20
N LEU A 162 11.27 28.30 -8.87
CA LEU A 162 10.03 27.55 -8.67
C LEU A 162 9.63 26.76 -9.93
N ARG A 163 9.90 27.31 -11.12
CA ARG A 163 9.67 26.64 -12.40
C ARG A 163 10.44 25.32 -12.51
N SER A 164 11.65 25.25 -11.97
CA SER A 164 12.46 24.02 -11.96
C SER A 164 11.81 22.89 -11.14
N ILE A 165 11.16 23.22 -10.02
CA ILE A 165 10.44 22.23 -9.20
C ILE A 165 9.27 21.66 -9.99
N TRP A 166 8.44 22.52 -10.58
CA TRP A 166 7.27 22.11 -11.37
C TRP A 166 7.66 21.25 -12.58
N MET A 167 8.75 21.57 -13.27
CA MET A 167 9.28 20.71 -14.34
C MET A 167 9.64 19.31 -13.81
N GLY A 168 10.26 19.24 -12.63
CA GLY A 168 10.60 17.96 -11.98
C GLY A 168 9.37 17.14 -11.65
N VAL A 169 8.32 17.78 -11.11
CA VAL A 169 7.03 17.13 -10.83
C VAL A 169 6.39 16.58 -12.11
N ILE A 170 6.34 17.37 -13.18
CA ILE A 170 5.76 16.93 -14.47
C ILE A 170 6.53 15.72 -15.01
N TYR A 171 7.86 15.78 -15.03
CA TYR A 171 8.68 14.65 -15.48
C TYR A 171 8.47 13.41 -14.62
N ALA A 172 8.32 13.57 -13.30
CA ALA A 172 8.06 12.46 -12.40
C ALA A 172 6.69 11.81 -12.64
N LEU A 173 5.65 12.61 -12.86
CA LEU A 173 4.31 12.09 -13.18
C LEU A 173 4.33 11.30 -14.49
N LEU A 174 4.98 11.82 -15.53
CA LEU A 174 5.14 11.13 -16.81
C LEU A 174 5.95 9.83 -16.66
N ALA A 175 7.06 9.87 -15.92
CA ALA A 175 7.88 8.69 -15.65
C ALA A 175 7.13 7.65 -14.82
N SER A 176 6.28 8.06 -13.88
CA SER A 176 5.47 7.16 -13.06
C SER A 176 4.40 6.46 -13.89
N ALA A 177 3.71 7.20 -14.77
CA ALA A 177 2.78 6.63 -15.74
C ALA A 177 3.49 5.66 -16.70
N GLY A 178 4.68 6.04 -17.20
CA GLY A 178 5.51 5.14 -18.01
C GLY A 178 5.93 3.88 -17.25
N THR A 179 6.26 4.00 -15.96
CA THR A 179 6.60 2.86 -15.09
C THR A 179 5.42 1.92 -14.92
N ALA A 180 4.20 2.44 -14.71
CA ALA A 180 3.00 1.64 -14.61
C ALA A 180 2.72 0.84 -15.90
N VAL A 181 2.84 1.49 -17.07
CA VAL A 181 2.68 0.81 -18.37
C VAL A 181 3.77 -0.24 -18.59
N LEU A 182 5.02 0.09 -18.24
CA LEU A 182 6.15 -0.83 -18.37
C LEU A 182 5.96 -2.06 -17.48
N LEU A 183 5.60 -1.88 -16.20
CA LEU A 183 5.32 -2.97 -15.27
C LEU A 183 4.21 -3.87 -15.80
N LYS A 184 3.09 -3.30 -16.24
CA LYS A 184 1.98 -4.07 -16.82
C LYS A 184 2.43 -4.89 -18.02
N THR A 185 3.22 -4.30 -18.91
CA THR A 185 3.69 -4.95 -20.14
C THR A 185 4.69 -6.07 -19.84
N LEU A 186 5.65 -5.82 -18.93
CA LEU A 186 6.65 -6.80 -18.55
C LEU A 186 6.00 -7.99 -17.83
N LEU A 187 5.08 -7.75 -16.90
CA LEU A 187 4.38 -8.81 -16.18
C LEU A 187 3.46 -9.63 -17.09
N ALA A 188 2.78 -9.00 -18.05
CA ALA A 188 1.97 -9.71 -19.03
C ALA A 188 2.79 -10.61 -19.98
N ALA A 189 4.09 -10.34 -20.14
CA ALA A 189 4.99 -11.13 -20.98
C ALA A 189 5.62 -12.32 -20.23
N VAL A 190 5.44 -12.45 -18.92
CA VAL A 190 5.99 -13.56 -18.13
C VAL A 190 5.14 -14.82 -18.39
N PRO A 191 5.73 -15.93 -18.88
CA PRO A 191 5.03 -17.20 -19.07
C PRO A 191 4.87 -17.95 -17.74
N ALA A 192 4.26 -17.30 -16.75
CA ALA A 192 3.84 -17.90 -15.49
C ALA A 192 2.31 -17.90 -15.42
N SER A 193 1.73 -18.75 -14.57
CA SER A 193 0.29 -18.69 -14.34
C SER A 193 -0.07 -17.32 -13.76
N ARG A 194 -1.25 -16.84 -14.13
CA ARG A 194 -1.70 -15.48 -13.82
C ARG A 194 -1.73 -15.27 -12.30
N GLU A 195 -2.17 -16.28 -11.58
CA GLU A 195 -2.30 -16.36 -10.12
C GLU A 195 -0.91 -16.21 -9.44
N ILE A 196 0.16 -16.82 -10.00
CA ILE A 196 1.51 -16.68 -9.44
C ILE A 196 2.01 -15.24 -9.59
N ILE A 197 1.78 -14.62 -10.74
CA ILE A 197 2.20 -13.23 -11.00
C ILE A 197 1.45 -12.27 -10.07
N GLU A 198 0.15 -12.52 -9.86
CA GLU A 198 -0.71 -11.76 -8.97
C GLU A 198 -0.22 -11.83 -7.52
N GLY A 199 -0.02 -13.05 -7.02
CA GLY A 199 0.50 -13.27 -5.67
C GLY A 199 1.89 -12.68 -5.46
N ALA A 200 2.81 -12.88 -6.42
CA ALA A 200 4.16 -12.33 -6.33
C ALA A 200 4.17 -10.80 -6.31
N THR A 201 3.35 -10.15 -7.14
CA THR A 201 3.23 -8.69 -7.18
C THR A 201 2.71 -8.15 -5.85
N MET A 202 1.72 -8.82 -5.24
CA MET A 202 1.21 -8.45 -3.91
C MET A 202 2.28 -8.60 -2.83
N LEU A 203 3.07 -9.69 -2.82
CA LEU A 203 4.15 -9.87 -1.83
C LEU A 203 5.26 -8.84 -1.99
N ILE A 204 5.60 -8.44 -3.22
CA ILE A 204 6.53 -7.32 -3.47
C ILE A 204 5.95 -6.03 -2.90
N ALA A 205 4.66 -5.76 -3.12
CA ALA A 205 3.99 -4.59 -2.56
C ALA A 205 4.01 -4.62 -1.01
N VAL A 206 3.84 -5.78 -0.37
CA VAL A 206 3.97 -5.93 1.10
C VAL A 206 5.37 -5.56 1.59
N ALA A 207 6.42 -5.99 0.90
CA ALA A 207 7.81 -5.65 1.27
C ALA A 207 8.07 -4.15 1.16
N VAL A 208 7.56 -3.51 0.09
CA VAL A 208 7.62 -2.06 -0.10
C VAL A 208 6.86 -1.34 1.01
N LEU A 209 5.60 -1.73 1.28
CA LEU A 209 4.78 -1.16 2.36
C LEU A 209 5.47 -1.25 3.71
N PHE A 210 6.01 -2.41 4.06
CA PHE A 210 6.68 -2.60 5.33
C PHE A 210 7.90 -1.68 5.47
N SER A 211 8.72 -1.58 4.41
CA SER A 211 9.90 -0.71 4.38
C SER A 211 9.54 0.77 4.54
N VAL A 212 8.52 1.23 3.80
CA VAL A 212 8.06 2.63 3.81
C VAL A 212 7.40 2.98 5.14
N SER A 213 6.55 2.09 5.66
CA SER A 213 5.90 2.28 6.96
C SER A 213 6.91 2.35 8.09
N TYR A 214 7.91 1.48 8.07
CA TYR A 214 9.02 1.52 9.03
C TYR A 214 9.80 2.82 8.92
N TRP A 215 10.09 3.27 7.70
CA TRP A 215 10.77 4.55 7.48
C TRP A 215 9.97 5.71 8.06
N LEU A 216 8.66 5.77 7.82
CA LEU A 216 7.78 6.83 8.28
C LEU A 216 7.71 6.89 9.82
N ILE A 217 7.55 5.75 10.47
CA ILE A 217 7.56 5.63 11.94
C ILE A 217 8.92 6.06 12.52
N SER A 218 10.03 5.62 11.91
CA SER A 218 11.39 5.94 12.37
C SER A 218 11.75 7.44 12.28
N LYS A 219 10.93 8.23 11.58
CA LYS A 219 11.14 9.67 11.30
C LYS A 219 10.07 10.58 11.89
N VAL A 220 9.20 10.08 12.77
CA VAL A 220 8.18 10.88 13.50
C VAL A 220 8.78 12.08 14.27
N GLU A 221 10.08 12.07 14.55
CA GLU A 221 10.84 13.25 14.99
C GLU A 221 11.01 14.27 13.85
N ALA A 222 10.09 15.23 13.78
CA ALA A 222 10.11 16.38 12.84
C ALA A 222 11.47 17.10 12.70
N ALA A 223 12.34 17.03 13.71
CA ALA A 223 13.69 17.60 13.68
C ALA A 223 14.63 16.88 12.68
N LYS A 224 14.56 15.55 12.58
CA LYS A 224 15.38 14.77 11.64
C LYS A 224 14.98 15.01 10.18
N TRP A 225 13.70 15.26 9.94
CA TRP A 225 13.18 15.63 8.63
C TRP A 225 13.68 17.00 8.18
N GLN A 226 13.57 18.01 9.05
CA GLN A 226 14.08 19.36 8.77
C GLN A 226 15.58 19.36 8.47
N GLN A 227 16.36 18.55 9.19
CA GLN A 227 17.80 18.42 8.97
C GLN A 227 18.13 17.74 7.63
N PHE A 228 17.43 16.66 7.26
CA PHE A 228 17.59 16.00 5.96
C PHE A 228 17.27 16.92 4.79
N ILE A 229 16.16 17.66 4.87
CA ILE A 229 15.79 18.63 3.83
C ILE A 229 16.81 19.75 3.74
N LYS A 230 17.26 20.29 4.89
CA LYS A 230 18.28 21.34 4.90
C LYS A 230 19.54 20.88 4.16
N GLU A 231 20.06 19.70 4.51
CA GLU A 231 21.30 19.15 3.96
C GLU A 231 21.20 18.84 2.45
N LYS A 232 20.14 18.16 2.01
CA LYS A 232 19.92 17.81 0.59
C LYS A 232 19.72 19.05 -0.28
N VAL A 233 19.04 20.07 0.23
CA VAL A 233 18.78 21.29 -0.54
C VAL A 233 19.98 22.23 -0.54
N THR A 234 20.75 22.36 0.55
CA THR A 234 22.03 23.12 0.51
C THR A 234 23.00 22.53 -0.49
N VAL A 235 23.15 21.20 -0.56
CA VAL A 235 24.02 20.55 -1.56
C VAL A 235 23.53 20.80 -2.99
N ALA A 236 22.21 20.76 -3.22
CA ALA A 236 21.63 21.05 -4.53
C ALA A 236 21.78 22.53 -4.96
N LEU A 237 21.79 23.45 -3.99
CA LEU A 237 22.03 24.87 -4.23
C LEU A 237 23.52 25.16 -4.48
N ASP A 238 24.42 24.51 -3.75
CA ASP A 238 25.87 24.75 -3.82
C ASP A 238 26.53 24.14 -5.08
N GLN A 239 25.95 23.07 -5.67
CA GLN A 239 26.62 22.30 -6.73
C GLN A 239 26.02 22.40 -8.14
N GLY A 240 24.84 22.98 -8.37
CA GLY A 240 24.31 22.95 -9.74
C GLY A 240 22.88 23.41 -10.03
N GLY A 241 22.53 24.63 -9.62
CA GLY A 241 21.45 25.42 -10.26
C GLY A 241 20.07 24.75 -10.40
N GLY A 242 19.25 25.28 -11.31
CA GLY A 242 17.86 24.83 -11.49
C GLY A 242 17.70 23.36 -11.89
N ARG A 243 18.74 22.70 -12.41
CA ARG A 243 18.68 21.28 -12.84
C ARG A 243 18.75 20.32 -11.64
N ALA A 244 19.58 20.62 -10.63
CA ALA A 244 19.64 19.83 -9.40
C ALA A 244 18.29 19.88 -8.66
N LEU A 245 17.67 21.06 -8.61
CA LEU A 245 16.35 21.23 -7.98
C LEU A 245 15.24 20.47 -8.72
N THR A 246 15.27 20.48 -10.06
CA THR A 246 14.39 19.64 -10.90
C THR A 246 14.57 18.16 -10.59
N PHE A 247 15.81 17.68 -10.48
CA PHE A 247 16.10 16.27 -10.20
C PHE A 247 15.67 15.84 -8.79
N VAL A 248 15.86 16.70 -7.78
CA VAL A 248 15.40 16.43 -6.41
C VAL A 248 13.87 16.35 -6.36
N ALA A 249 13.17 17.30 -6.97
CA ALA A 249 11.70 17.27 -7.06
C ALA A 249 11.22 16.05 -7.85
N PHE A 250 11.92 15.70 -8.93
CA PHE A 250 11.64 14.51 -9.73
C PHE A 250 11.75 13.24 -8.89
N LEU A 251 12.89 13.00 -8.22
CA LEU A 251 13.10 11.78 -7.44
C LEU A 251 12.10 11.66 -6.28
N ALA A 252 11.79 12.78 -5.63
CA ALA A 252 10.79 12.81 -4.57
C ALA A 252 9.42 12.33 -5.07
N VAL A 253 8.90 12.93 -6.15
CA VAL A 253 7.57 12.58 -6.67
C VAL A 253 7.57 11.23 -7.39
N TYR A 254 8.64 10.89 -8.10
CA TYR A 254 8.75 9.62 -8.82
C TYR A 254 8.74 8.44 -7.86
N ARG A 255 9.35 8.56 -6.68
CA ARG A 255 9.27 7.54 -5.64
C ARG A 255 7.80 7.25 -5.26
N GLU A 256 7.04 8.28 -4.88
CA GLU A 256 5.63 8.10 -4.50
C GLU A 256 4.80 7.58 -5.68
N GLY A 257 5.10 8.04 -6.91
CA GLY A 257 4.44 7.56 -8.12
C GLY A 257 4.78 6.11 -8.50
N ALA A 258 6.01 5.64 -8.24
CA ALA A 258 6.42 4.26 -8.45
C ALA A 258 5.80 3.32 -7.41
N GLU A 259 5.74 3.74 -6.14
CA GLU A 259 4.99 3.03 -5.09
C GLU A 259 3.51 2.93 -5.47
N THR A 260 2.90 4.05 -5.87
CA THR A 260 1.51 4.09 -6.41
C THR A 260 1.31 3.09 -7.55
N ALA A 261 2.21 3.07 -8.53
CA ALA A 261 2.13 2.18 -9.69
C ALA A 261 2.17 0.70 -9.27
N LEU A 262 3.02 0.32 -8.32
CA LEU A 262 3.09 -1.05 -7.79
C LEU A 262 1.80 -1.45 -7.07
N PHE A 263 1.22 -0.56 -6.26
CA PHE A 263 -0.06 -0.83 -5.58
C PHE A 263 -1.20 -1.01 -6.55
N TYR A 264 -1.32 -0.11 -7.53
CA TYR A 264 -2.37 -0.24 -8.53
C TYR A 264 -2.16 -1.45 -9.43
N GLN A 265 -0.92 -1.83 -9.73
CA GLN A 265 -0.66 -3.05 -10.47
C GLN A 265 -1.17 -4.28 -9.72
N ALA A 266 -0.94 -4.37 -8.41
CA ALA A 266 -1.46 -5.45 -7.59
C ALA A 266 -3.00 -5.48 -7.59
N LEU A 267 -3.65 -4.32 -7.41
CA LEU A 267 -5.11 -4.21 -7.33
C LEU A 267 -5.82 -4.43 -8.67
N PHE A 268 -5.28 -3.90 -9.78
CA PHE A 268 -5.89 -4.09 -11.10
C PHE A 268 -5.79 -5.54 -11.58
N ASN A 269 -4.87 -6.33 -11.02
CA ASN A 269 -4.77 -7.72 -11.40
C ASN A 269 -5.86 -8.60 -10.74
N GLU A 270 -6.49 -8.20 -9.62
CA GLU A 270 -7.57 -8.97 -8.96
C GLU A 270 -8.77 -9.29 -9.86
N GLY A 271 -8.89 -8.62 -11.02
CA GLY A 271 -9.78 -9.04 -12.10
C GLY A 271 -10.53 -7.89 -12.78
N PRO A 272 -11.31 -8.21 -13.83
CA PRO A 272 -12.03 -7.19 -14.60
C PRO A 272 -13.11 -6.46 -13.78
N ASN A 273 -13.70 -7.11 -12.77
CA ASN A 273 -14.79 -6.55 -11.98
C ASN A 273 -14.36 -5.42 -11.02
N VAL A 274 -13.08 -5.38 -10.64
CA VAL A 274 -12.56 -4.31 -9.77
C VAL A 274 -12.19 -3.05 -10.56
N VAL A 275 -11.97 -3.13 -11.88
CA VAL A 275 -11.44 -2.04 -12.72
C VAL A 275 -12.27 -0.75 -12.61
N LEU A 276 -13.60 -0.87 -12.76
CA LEU A 276 -14.50 0.29 -12.68
C LEU A 276 -14.47 0.94 -11.29
N PRO A 277 -14.72 0.23 -10.18
CA PRO A 277 -14.63 0.83 -8.86
C PRO A 277 -13.23 1.37 -8.52
N LEU A 278 -12.17 0.69 -8.95
CA LEU A 278 -10.80 1.14 -8.75
C LEU A 278 -10.54 2.48 -9.46
N SER A 279 -10.98 2.61 -10.72
CA SER A 279 -10.87 3.86 -11.48
C SER A 279 -11.70 5.01 -10.90
N LEU A 280 -12.90 4.72 -10.39
CA LEU A 280 -13.71 5.71 -9.65
C LEU A 280 -13.00 6.17 -8.38
N GLY A 281 -12.32 5.26 -7.66
CA GLY A 281 -11.50 5.58 -6.50
C GLY A 281 -10.34 6.51 -6.85
N ILE A 282 -9.64 6.25 -7.97
CA ILE A 282 -8.57 7.12 -8.49
C ILE A 282 -9.12 8.52 -8.73
N VAL A 283 -10.21 8.65 -9.48
CA VAL A 283 -10.80 9.94 -9.85
C VAL A 283 -11.26 10.70 -8.59
N ALA A 284 -11.96 10.03 -7.68
CA ALA A 284 -12.40 10.64 -6.43
C ALA A 284 -11.23 11.11 -5.57
N GLY A 285 -10.15 10.33 -5.50
CA GLY A 285 -8.95 10.67 -4.74
C GLY A 285 -8.18 11.83 -5.38
N LEU A 286 -8.06 11.88 -6.71
CA LEU A 286 -7.47 13.03 -7.42
C LEU A 286 -8.27 14.32 -7.20
N ILE A 287 -9.60 14.25 -7.17
CA ILE A 287 -10.46 15.40 -6.83
C ILE A 287 -10.19 15.84 -5.39
N ALA A 288 -10.15 14.90 -4.44
CA ALA A 288 -9.85 15.21 -3.05
C ALA A 288 -8.46 15.84 -2.88
N LEU A 289 -7.43 15.33 -3.57
CA LEU A 289 -6.09 15.91 -3.59
C LEU A 289 -6.08 17.32 -4.16
N ALA A 290 -6.82 17.58 -5.24
CA ALA A 290 -6.94 18.91 -5.82
C ALA A 290 -7.58 19.90 -4.83
N VAL A 291 -8.62 19.47 -4.10
CA VAL A 291 -9.24 20.26 -3.03
C VAL A 291 -8.24 20.53 -1.90
N ILE A 292 -7.55 19.51 -1.41
CA ILE A 292 -6.55 19.63 -0.34
C ILE A 292 -5.41 20.56 -0.75
N PHE A 293 -4.85 20.37 -1.94
CA PHE A 293 -3.79 21.21 -2.49
C PHE A 293 -4.25 22.67 -2.57
N THR A 294 -5.47 22.91 -3.05
CA THR A 294 -6.05 24.26 -3.15
C THR A 294 -6.24 24.88 -1.75
N LEU A 295 -6.74 24.12 -0.78
CA LEU A 295 -6.90 24.56 0.60
C LEU A 295 -5.55 24.96 1.21
N PHE A 296 -4.53 24.13 1.02
CA PHE A 296 -3.18 24.38 1.52
C PHE A 296 -2.55 25.61 0.85
N TYR A 297 -2.55 25.65 -0.48
CA TYR A 297 -1.90 26.68 -1.28
C TYR A 297 -2.58 28.05 -1.12
N ARG A 298 -3.92 28.11 -1.10
CA ARG A 298 -4.66 29.37 -1.09
C ARG A 298 -4.96 29.91 0.31
N TYR A 299 -5.21 29.04 1.28
CA TYR A 299 -5.68 29.41 2.62
C TYR A 299 -4.67 29.12 3.73
N GLY A 300 -3.49 28.56 3.41
CA GLY A 300 -2.41 28.36 4.39
C GLY A 300 -2.79 27.44 5.54
N VAL A 301 -3.72 26.51 5.31
CA VAL A 301 -4.20 25.57 6.33
C VAL A 301 -3.03 24.75 6.87
N LYS A 302 -2.71 24.91 8.16
CA LYS A 302 -1.64 24.17 8.83
C LYS A 302 -2.14 22.77 9.19
N ILE A 303 -1.78 21.77 8.40
CA ILE A 303 -2.13 20.38 8.71
C ILE A 303 -1.16 19.84 9.77
N PRO A 304 -1.67 19.28 10.89
CA PRO A 304 -0.81 18.68 11.89
C PRO A 304 -0.15 17.41 11.30
N LEU A 305 1.13 17.52 10.98
CA LEU A 305 1.90 16.45 10.30
C LEU A 305 1.99 15.15 11.12
N ARG A 306 2.07 15.25 12.45
CA ARG A 306 2.19 14.09 13.36
C ARG A 306 0.99 13.13 13.28
N PRO A 307 -0.27 13.56 13.53
CA PRO A 307 -1.42 12.66 13.43
C PRO A 307 -1.62 12.18 11.99
N PHE A 308 -1.34 13.01 10.98
CA PHE A 308 -1.40 12.58 9.58
C PHE A 308 -0.48 11.38 9.33
N PHE A 309 0.82 11.50 9.61
CA PHE A 309 1.77 10.40 9.41
C PHE A 309 1.47 9.17 10.27
N SER A 310 0.89 9.35 11.46
CA SER A 310 0.47 8.22 12.29
C SER A 310 -0.71 7.47 11.67
N VAL A 311 -1.73 8.18 11.18
CA VAL A 311 -2.91 7.58 10.54
C VAL A 311 -2.51 6.89 9.23
N THR A 312 -1.68 7.54 8.41
CA THR A 312 -1.22 6.91 7.16
C THR A 312 -0.32 5.71 7.42
N SER A 313 0.54 5.73 8.45
CA SER A 313 1.32 4.55 8.85
C SER A 313 0.43 3.36 9.19
N VAL A 314 -0.61 3.58 10.01
CA VAL A 314 -1.57 2.51 10.38
C VAL A 314 -2.28 1.95 9.15
N LEU A 315 -2.70 2.83 8.23
CA LEU A 315 -3.31 2.41 6.97
C LEU A 315 -2.38 1.54 6.12
N LEU A 316 -1.08 1.88 6.04
CA LEU A 316 -0.11 1.06 5.31
C LEU A 316 0.09 -0.32 5.91
N TYR A 317 0.12 -0.43 7.23
CA TYR A 317 0.17 -1.75 7.88
C TYR A 317 -1.08 -2.56 7.63
N TYR A 318 -2.25 -1.92 7.66
CA TYR A 318 -3.51 -2.58 7.29
C TYR A 318 -3.45 -3.10 5.86
N MET A 319 -3.05 -2.28 4.88
CA MET A 319 -2.91 -2.71 3.49
C MET A 319 -1.88 -3.82 3.32
N ALA A 320 -0.72 -3.73 3.98
CA ALA A 320 0.29 -4.76 3.94
C ALA A 320 -0.22 -6.09 4.52
N PHE A 321 -1.01 -6.02 5.59
CA PHE A 321 -1.63 -7.18 6.20
C PHE A 321 -2.65 -7.86 5.28
N VAL A 322 -3.50 -7.06 4.62
CA VAL A 322 -4.49 -7.56 3.65
C VAL A 322 -3.79 -8.17 2.43
N PHE A 323 -2.81 -7.46 1.85
CA PHE A 323 -2.05 -7.91 0.68
C PHE A 323 -1.21 -9.15 0.97
N MET A 324 -0.71 -9.32 2.19
CA MET A 324 -0.03 -10.55 2.60
C MET A 324 -0.99 -11.75 2.50
N GLY A 325 -2.20 -11.62 3.03
CA GLY A 325 -3.21 -12.67 2.98
C GLY A 325 -3.66 -13.00 1.55
N LYS A 326 -4.02 -11.97 0.77
CA LYS A 326 -4.39 -12.12 -0.65
C LYS A 326 -3.23 -12.69 -1.48
N GLY A 327 -2.02 -12.18 -1.29
CA GLY A 327 -0.84 -12.62 -2.04
C GLY A 327 -0.49 -14.09 -1.80
N VAL A 328 -0.55 -14.56 -0.55
CA VAL A 328 -0.35 -15.98 -0.25
C VAL A 328 -1.46 -16.84 -0.85
N ARG A 329 -2.72 -16.36 -0.82
CA ARG A 329 -3.85 -17.03 -1.46
C ARG A 329 -3.64 -17.23 -2.97
N GLU A 330 -3.28 -16.18 -3.69
CA GLU A 330 -3.04 -16.25 -5.13
C GLU A 330 -1.91 -17.25 -5.48
N LEU A 331 -0.86 -17.30 -4.65
CA LEU A 331 0.20 -18.31 -4.81
C LEU A 331 -0.29 -19.74 -4.53
N GLN A 332 -1.28 -19.93 -3.65
CA GLN A 332 -1.91 -21.23 -3.41
C GLN A 332 -2.80 -21.64 -4.59
N GLU A 333 -3.56 -20.72 -5.17
CA GLU A 333 -4.38 -20.97 -6.37
C GLU A 333 -3.51 -21.27 -7.60
N GLY A 334 -2.37 -20.60 -7.71
CA GLY A 334 -1.34 -20.89 -8.70
C GLY A 334 -0.53 -22.17 -8.46
N ASN A 335 -0.85 -22.97 -7.43
CA ASN A 335 -0.11 -24.17 -7.01
C ASN A 335 1.39 -23.94 -6.71
N ALA A 336 1.79 -22.70 -6.41
CA ALA A 336 3.16 -22.36 -6.01
C ALA A 336 3.44 -22.63 -4.53
N ILE A 337 2.39 -22.59 -3.69
CA ILE A 337 2.46 -22.87 -2.24
C ILE A 337 1.40 -23.91 -1.89
N SER A 338 1.68 -24.78 -0.91
CA SER A 338 0.71 -25.75 -0.38
C SER A 338 -0.51 -25.05 0.21
N LEU A 339 -1.68 -25.68 0.06
CA LEU A 339 -2.93 -25.24 0.68
C LEU A 339 -3.28 -26.14 1.87
N SER A 340 -2.83 -25.76 3.06
CA SER A 340 -3.16 -26.46 4.31
C SER A 340 -4.37 -25.81 4.96
N THR A 341 -5.56 -26.34 4.70
CA THR A 341 -6.83 -25.72 5.13
C THR A 341 -7.09 -25.83 6.63
N ILE A 342 -7.72 -24.81 7.19
CA ILE A 342 -8.20 -24.78 8.59
C ILE A 342 -9.73 -24.87 8.58
N VAL A 343 -10.26 -26.02 8.99
CA VAL A 343 -11.72 -26.22 9.06
C VAL A 343 -12.33 -25.32 10.13
N GLY A 344 -13.33 -24.51 9.76
CA GLY A 344 -14.04 -23.63 10.68
C GLY A 344 -13.40 -22.26 10.95
N PHE A 345 -12.30 -21.92 10.25
CA PHE A 345 -11.69 -20.59 10.38
C PHE A 345 -12.52 -19.52 9.64
N PRO A 346 -12.70 -18.30 10.19
CA PRO A 346 -13.47 -17.25 9.55
C PRO A 346 -12.79 -16.78 8.26
N HIS A 347 -13.58 -16.71 7.18
CA HIS A 347 -13.16 -16.06 5.95
C HIS A 347 -13.56 -14.58 5.99
N ASN A 348 -12.59 -13.68 5.79
CA ASN A 348 -12.85 -12.25 5.73
C ASN A 348 -11.89 -11.54 4.76
N GLU A 349 -12.41 -11.13 3.62
CA GLU A 349 -11.65 -10.47 2.55
C GLU A 349 -11.11 -9.09 2.95
N TRP A 350 -11.82 -8.35 3.81
CA TRP A 350 -11.38 -7.04 4.31
C TRP A 350 -10.09 -7.12 5.11
N LEU A 351 -9.88 -8.25 5.78
CA LEU A 351 -8.67 -8.51 6.55
C LEU A 351 -7.68 -9.38 5.76
N GLY A 352 -8.00 -9.79 4.53
CA GLY A 352 -7.24 -10.80 3.80
C GLY A 352 -7.15 -12.14 4.55
N LEU A 353 -8.14 -12.46 5.38
CA LEU A 353 -8.17 -13.69 6.17
C LEU A 353 -8.79 -14.82 5.35
N TYR A 354 -7.96 -15.81 5.04
CA TYR A 354 -8.34 -17.03 4.35
C TYR A 354 -8.11 -18.24 5.25
N PRO A 355 -8.89 -19.32 5.11
CA PRO A 355 -8.78 -20.52 5.95
C PRO A 355 -7.54 -21.37 5.56
N SER A 356 -6.34 -20.79 5.60
CA SER A 356 -5.06 -21.47 5.32
C SER A 356 -4.00 -21.17 6.37
N TRP A 357 -3.25 -22.20 6.78
CA TRP A 357 -2.17 -22.04 7.76
C TRP A 357 -1.04 -21.14 7.26
N GLU A 358 -0.66 -21.31 5.99
CA GLU A 358 0.42 -20.54 5.37
C GLU A 358 0.09 -19.04 5.36
N GLY A 359 -1.15 -18.68 5.02
CA GLY A 359 -1.62 -17.29 5.04
C GLY A 359 -1.64 -16.68 6.43
N VAL A 360 -2.24 -17.39 7.40
CA VAL A 360 -2.30 -16.94 8.80
C VAL A 360 -0.91 -16.77 9.41
N LEU A 361 0.01 -17.71 9.16
CA LEU A 361 1.39 -17.63 9.66
C LEU A 361 2.16 -16.47 9.03
N ALA A 362 2.00 -16.23 7.72
CA ALA A 362 2.64 -15.11 7.04
C ALA A 362 2.14 -13.75 7.56
N GLN A 363 0.83 -13.62 7.76
CA GLN A 363 0.20 -12.44 8.35
C GLN A 363 0.64 -12.22 9.82
N LEU A 364 0.73 -13.30 10.61
CA LEU A 364 1.22 -13.23 11.98
C LEU A 364 2.70 -12.83 12.05
N ALA A 365 3.54 -13.36 11.15
CA ALA A 365 4.94 -12.94 11.04
C ALA A 365 5.06 -11.45 10.73
N LEU A 366 4.24 -10.93 9.81
CA LEU A 366 4.19 -9.51 9.48
C LEU A 366 3.78 -8.65 10.69
N LEU A 367 2.78 -9.09 11.47
CA LEU A 367 2.37 -8.42 12.70
C LEU A 367 3.49 -8.39 13.75
N LEU A 368 4.23 -9.48 13.91
CA LEU A 368 5.36 -9.54 14.84
C LEU A 368 6.50 -8.60 14.40
N LEU A 369 6.80 -8.55 13.10
CA LEU A 369 7.77 -7.59 12.55
C LEU A 369 7.34 -6.15 12.77
N PHE A 370 6.05 -5.86 12.61
CA PHE A 370 5.49 -4.54 12.91
C PHE A 370 5.61 -4.18 14.40
N ALA A 371 5.20 -5.08 15.29
CA ALA A 371 5.32 -4.88 16.73
C ALA A 371 6.77 -4.63 17.13
N PHE A 372 7.72 -5.38 16.57
CA PHE A 372 9.15 -5.17 16.79
C PHE A 372 9.62 -3.80 16.27
N ALA A 373 9.21 -3.39 15.07
CA ALA A 373 9.54 -2.09 14.48
C ALA A 373 9.06 -0.91 15.34
N VAL A 374 7.82 -0.96 15.83
CA VAL A 374 7.24 0.05 16.72
C VAL A 374 7.99 0.06 18.05
N LEU A 375 8.14 -1.11 18.67
CA LEU A 375 8.80 -1.26 19.96
C LEU A 375 10.23 -0.72 19.92
N LYS A 376 10.99 -1.02 18.86
CA LYS A 376 12.34 -0.49 18.63
C LYS A 376 12.35 1.03 18.43
N THR A 377 11.37 1.58 17.71
CA THR A 377 11.32 3.01 17.40
C THR A 377 10.98 3.85 18.63
N PHE A 378 10.05 3.35 19.46
CA PHE A 378 9.62 4.04 20.69
C PHE A 378 10.36 3.55 21.94
N TRP A 379 11.35 2.67 21.80
CA TRP A 379 12.18 2.26 22.94
C TRP A 379 12.91 3.48 23.48
N PRO A 380 12.74 3.83 24.77
CA PRO A 380 13.45 4.96 25.35
C PRO A 380 14.95 4.67 25.23
N LYS A 381 15.65 5.43 24.39
CA LYS A 381 17.10 5.45 24.42
C LYS A 381 17.47 5.93 25.80
N ARG A 382 18.02 5.05 26.65
CA ARG A 382 18.65 5.44 27.91
C ARG A 382 19.54 6.63 27.58
N SER A 383 19.19 7.81 28.07
CA SER A 383 20.11 8.93 28.07
C SER A 383 21.28 8.44 28.90
N VAL A 384 22.34 8.01 28.23
CA VAL A 384 23.64 7.88 28.86
C VAL A 384 23.95 9.31 29.29
N SER A 385 23.67 9.60 30.56
CA SER A 385 24.23 10.74 31.23
C SER A 385 25.74 10.52 31.17
N LEU A 386 26.36 11.05 30.12
CA LEU A 386 27.80 11.24 30.11
C LEU A 386 28.13 11.91 31.44
N PRO A 387 29.09 11.39 32.22
CA PRO A 387 29.51 12.05 33.44
C PRO A 387 29.68 13.50 33.07
N THR A 388 28.93 14.37 33.75
CA THR A 388 29.02 15.81 33.56
C THR A 388 30.50 16.11 33.67
N VAL A 389 31.14 16.35 32.53
CA VAL A 389 32.39 17.09 32.53
C VAL A 389 31.92 18.41 33.08
N MET A 390 32.09 18.59 34.40
CA MET A 390 31.94 19.90 35.01
C MET A 390 32.70 20.81 34.05
N PRO A 391 32.08 21.91 33.58
CA PRO A 391 32.80 22.84 32.73
C PRO A 391 34.13 23.03 33.43
N VAL A 392 35.22 22.60 32.77
CA VAL A 392 36.55 22.90 33.27
C VAL A 392 36.46 24.40 33.44
N GLN A 393 36.46 24.84 34.68
CA GLN A 393 36.51 26.24 35.01
C GLN A 393 37.87 26.60 34.44
N GLN A 394 37.87 27.06 33.19
CA GLN A 394 39.03 27.62 32.54
C GLN A 394 39.24 28.90 33.33
N SER A 395 39.88 28.76 34.49
CA SER A 395 40.72 29.78 35.04
C SER A 395 41.62 30.16 33.88
N ALA A 396 41.33 31.31 33.25
CA ALA A 396 42.20 31.88 32.25
C ALA A 396 43.63 31.79 32.82
N PRO A 397 44.61 31.32 32.02
CA PRO A 397 45.96 31.10 32.53
C PRO A 397 46.41 32.38 33.22
N ALA A 398 46.99 32.28 34.43
CA ALA A 398 47.24 33.41 35.33
C ALA A 398 47.92 34.63 34.65
N ARG A 399 48.66 34.41 33.57
CA ARG A 399 49.22 35.46 32.70
C ARG A 399 48.17 36.34 32.03
N VAL A 400 47.09 35.78 31.49
CA VAL A 400 46.02 36.54 30.83
C VAL A 400 45.28 37.45 31.82
N ASN A 401 45.09 37.00 33.07
CA ASN A 401 44.50 37.86 34.10
C ASN A 401 45.47 38.97 34.53
N ALA A 402 46.77 38.69 34.62
CA ALA A 402 47.79 39.70 34.95
C ALA A 402 47.91 40.77 33.85
N ASP A 403 47.96 40.35 32.58
CA ASP A 403 48.04 41.25 31.42
C ASP A 403 46.79 42.15 31.34
N VAL A 404 45.61 41.60 31.65
CA VAL A 404 44.35 42.35 31.68
C VAL A 404 44.32 43.36 32.84
N GLU A 405 44.87 43.01 34.01
CA GLU A 405 44.96 43.95 35.13
C GLU A 405 45.99 45.07 34.87
N GLU A 406 47.13 44.75 34.26
CA GLU A 406 48.15 45.73 33.87
C GLU A 406 47.59 46.72 32.84
N MET A 407 46.92 46.23 31.80
CA MET A 407 46.24 47.09 30.81
C MET A 407 45.17 47.98 31.46
N ARG A 408 44.47 47.49 32.49
CA ARG A 408 43.44 48.26 33.20
C ARG A 408 44.06 49.38 34.04
N ALA A 409 45.16 49.09 34.72
CA ALA A 409 45.91 50.08 35.50
C ALA A 409 46.54 51.16 34.61
N GLU A 410 47.06 50.77 33.44
CA GLU A 410 47.60 51.70 32.46
C GLU A 410 46.50 52.63 31.89
N ASN A 411 45.31 52.08 31.61
CA ASN A 411 44.17 52.88 31.15
C ASN A 411 43.69 53.90 32.19
N GLU A 412 43.66 53.53 33.47
CA GLU A 412 43.34 54.47 34.55
C GLU A 412 44.39 55.59 34.68
N ASN A 413 45.67 55.26 34.56
CA ASN A 413 46.74 56.26 34.60
C ASN A 413 46.64 57.25 33.43
N LEU A 414 46.40 56.73 32.21
CA LEU A 414 46.17 57.57 31.03
C LEU A 414 44.96 58.49 31.20
N ARG A 415 43.85 57.98 31.76
CA ARG A 415 42.67 58.80 32.07
C ARG A 415 42.97 59.91 33.07
N ARG A 416 43.74 59.65 34.12
CA ARG A 416 44.17 60.67 35.10
C ARG A 416 45.06 61.74 34.47
N ARG A 417 45.98 61.34 33.59
CA ARG A 417 46.83 62.29 32.85
C ARG A 417 46.02 63.16 31.89
N LEU A 418 45.03 62.58 31.22
CA LEU A 418 44.10 63.32 30.36
C LEU A 418 43.30 64.35 31.16
N THR A 419 42.77 63.97 32.33
CA THR A 419 42.05 64.92 33.20
C THR A 419 42.96 66.01 33.74
N ALA A 420 44.20 65.67 34.12
CA ALA A 420 45.18 66.68 34.57
C ALA A 420 45.61 67.64 33.44
N LEU A 421 45.70 67.15 32.20
CA LEU A 421 45.97 67.98 31.02
C LEU A 421 44.78 68.87 30.67
N GLU A 422 43.55 68.36 30.76
CA GLU A 422 42.33 69.15 30.59
C GLU A 422 42.21 70.25 31.67
N GLU A 423 42.56 69.96 32.92
CA GLU A 423 42.62 70.98 33.99
C GLU A 423 43.75 72.00 33.78
N ALA A 424 44.90 71.58 33.23
CA ALA A 424 46.01 72.47 32.93
C ALA A 424 45.70 73.38 31.72
N MET A 425 45.04 72.86 30.68
CA MET A 425 44.58 73.64 29.53
C MET A 425 43.36 74.52 29.86
N GLY A 426 42.53 74.11 30.83
CA GLY A 426 41.43 74.95 31.35
C GLY A 426 41.89 76.08 32.28
N ARG A 427 43.18 76.11 32.65
CA ARG A 427 43.83 77.17 33.43
C ARG A 427 44.83 77.96 32.58
N GLU A 428 44.42 78.43 31.41
CA GLU A 428 45.09 79.60 30.82
C GLU A 428 44.60 80.87 31.54
N PRO A 429 45.46 81.62 32.26
CA PRO A 429 45.09 82.92 32.76
C PRO A 429 45.01 83.89 31.58
N ALA A 430 43.82 84.46 31.38
CA ALA A 430 43.68 85.72 30.65
C ALA A 430 44.49 86.79 31.39
N ALA A 431 45.70 87.07 30.91
CA ALA A 431 46.52 88.19 31.33
C ALA A 431 46.83 89.04 30.10
N SER A 432 46.08 90.15 30.00
CA SER A 432 46.41 91.48 29.49
C SER A 432 47.34 91.61 28.28
#